data_AF-A0A8X8AQD0-F1
#
_entry.id   AF-A0A8X8AQD0-F1
#
_cell.length_a   1.000
_cell.length_b   1.000
_cell.length_c   1.000
_cell.angle_alpha   90.00
_cell.angle_beta   90.00
_cell.angle_gamma   90.00
#
_symmetry.space_group_name_H-M   'P 1'
#
loop_
_entity.id
_entity.type
_entity.pdbx_description
1 polymer ?
#
loop_
_entity_poly.entity_id
_entity_poly.type
_entity_poly.pdbx_seq_one_letter_code
_entity_poly.pdbx_strand_id
1 'polypeptide(L)'
;MRGRMDNHVEMSYCRFEAFKVLAKNYLEIEWHELYGEIERLVEEIDMSPADVAENLMPKSDEEDVEVCLKRLVKSLEEEKDNSRKLAEEEEKKKAEGEARRNKKADQ
;
A
#
# COMPACT_ATOMS: atom_id res chain seq x y z
N MET A 1 -17.40 28.84 -5.62
CA MET A 1 -17.82 27.46 -5.29
C MET A 1 -16.76 26.86 -4.41
N ARG A 2 -17.11 26.45 -3.19
CA ARG A 2 -16.19 25.85 -2.22
C ARG A 2 -16.13 24.36 -2.52
N GLY A 3 -15.21 23.97 -3.40
CA GLY A 3 -14.88 22.58 -3.65
C GLY A 3 -14.06 22.04 -2.48
N ARG A 4 -14.74 21.60 -1.43
CA ARG A 4 -14.18 20.67 -0.47
C ARG A 4 -14.72 19.29 -0.83
N MET A 5 -13.98 18.57 -1.65
CA MET A 5 -14.03 17.11 -1.57
C MET A 5 -13.09 16.72 -0.43
N ASP A 6 -13.62 16.75 0.79
CA ASP A 6 -13.11 15.85 1.83
C ASP A 6 -13.69 14.46 1.49
N ASN A 7 -13.17 13.83 0.44
CA ASN A 7 -13.41 12.42 0.18
C ASN A 7 -12.60 11.65 1.22
N HIS A 8 -13.09 11.61 2.46
CA HIS A 8 -12.87 10.48 3.35
C HIS A 8 -13.60 9.27 2.76
N VAL A 9 -13.19 8.86 1.55
CA VAL A 9 -13.42 7.50 1.11
C VAL A 9 -12.46 6.71 1.98
N GLU A 10 -12.98 5.91 2.90
CA GLU A 10 -12.26 4.70 3.29
C GLU A 10 -11.89 4.02 1.98
N MET A 11 -10.68 4.26 1.48
CA MET A 11 -10.16 3.49 0.37
C MET A 11 -9.99 2.12 0.96
N SER A 12 -10.97 1.25 0.71
CA SER A 12 -10.91 -0.15 1.09
C SER A 12 -9.56 -0.67 0.66
N TYR A 13 -8.70 -1.00 1.62
CA TYR A 13 -7.36 -1.49 1.31
C TYR A 13 -7.46 -2.73 0.42
N CYS A 14 -6.51 -2.85 -0.50
CA CYS A 14 -6.45 -4.01 -1.37
C CYS A 14 -6.10 -5.22 -0.51
N ARG A 15 -7.08 -6.08 -0.29
CA ARG A 15 -6.88 -7.40 0.34
C ARG A 15 -6.75 -8.47 -0.72
N PHE A 16 -6.34 -9.67 -0.32
CA PHE A 16 -6.06 -10.76 -1.24
C PHE A 16 -7.21 -11.07 -2.20
N GLU A 17 -8.47 -11.00 -1.74
CA GLU A 17 -9.65 -11.15 -2.61
C GLU A 17 -9.71 -10.10 -3.73
N ALA A 18 -9.42 -8.83 -3.41
CA ALA A 18 -9.39 -7.76 -4.41
C ALA A 18 -8.23 -7.97 -5.41
N PHE A 19 -7.06 -8.35 -4.91
CA PHE A 19 -5.92 -8.71 -5.76
C PHE A 19 -6.27 -9.84 -6.74
N LYS A 20 -6.91 -10.93 -6.29
CA LYS A 20 -7.31 -12.04 -7.17
C LYS A 20 -8.23 -11.59 -8.29
N VAL A 21 -9.18 -10.71 -7.99
CA VAL A 21 -10.07 -10.13 -9.00
C VAL A 21 -9.27 -9.31 -10.01
N LEU A 22 -8.32 -8.48 -9.57
CA LEU A 22 -7.49 -7.67 -10.45
C LEU A 22 -6.56 -8.53 -11.31
N ALA A 23 -5.89 -9.53 -10.72
CA ALA A 23 -4.99 -10.43 -11.45
C ALA A 23 -5.74 -11.22 -12.53
N LYS A 24 -6.96 -11.67 -12.24
CA LYS A 24 -7.82 -12.30 -13.26
C LYS A 24 -8.26 -11.31 -14.35
N ASN A 25 -8.47 -10.05 -14.02
CA ASN A 25 -8.95 -9.03 -14.96
C ASN A 25 -7.84 -8.55 -15.92
N TYR A 26 -6.62 -8.34 -15.41
CA TYR A 26 -5.52 -7.77 -16.19
C TYR A 26 -4.58 -8.82 -16.80
N LEU A 27 -4.35 -9.92 -16.07
CA LEU A 27 -3.36 -10.93 -16.43
C LEU A 27 -4.02 -12.27 -16.82
N GLU A 28 -5.35 -12.37 -16.72
CA GLU A 28 -6.14 -13.57 -17.05
C GLU A 28 -5.66 -14.86 -16.34
N ILE A 29 -5.04 -14.70 -15.16
CA ILE A 29 -4.58 -15.81 -14.32
C ILE A 29 -5.49 -16.02 -13.10
N GLU A 30 -5.61 -17.28 -12.68
CA GLU A 30 -6.32 -17.64 -11.44
C GLU A 30 -5.37 -18.05 -10.30
N TRP A 31 -4.13 -18.43 -10.64
CA TRP A 31 -3.13 -18.87 -9.67
C TRP A 31 -1.71 -18.55 -10.14
N HIS A 32 -0.83 -18.26 -9.18
CA HIS A 32 0.61 -18.09 -9.41
C HIS A 32 1.38 -18.47 -8.15
N GLU A 33 2.63 -18.90 -8.29
CA GLU A 33 3.48 -19.25 -7.12
C GLU A 33 3.72 -18.06 -6.18
N LEU A 34 3.78 -16.85 -6.74
CA LEU A 34 3.94 -15.58 -6.01
C LEU A 34 2.69 -15.14 -5.25
N TYR A 35 1.52 -15.78 -5.44
CA TYR A 35 0.30 -15.37 -4.73
C TYR A 35 0.44 -15.50 -3.22
N GLY A 36 1.14 -16.53 -2.73
CA GLY A 36 1.34 -16.70 -1.29
C GLY A 36 2.21 -15.60 -0.67
N GLU A 37 3.15 -15.04 -1.43
CA GLU A 37 3.95 -13.90 -0.99
C GLU A 37 3.14 -12.60 -1.05
N ILE A 38 2.41 -12.39 -2.15
CA ILE A 38 1.54 -11.22 -2.33
C ILE A 38 0.46 -11.17 -1.25
N GLU A 39 -0.20 -12.31 -0.95
CA GLU A 39 -1.22 -12.42 0.11
C GLU A 39 -0.69 -11.91 1.45
N ARG A 40 0.48 -12.40 1.88
CA ARG A 40 1.11 -11.96 3.12
C ARG A 40 1.42 -10.47 3.10
N LEU A 41 1.96 -9.97 2.00
CA LEU A 41 2.33 -8.57 1.87
C LEU A 41 1.11 -7.63 1.89
N VAL A 42 0.04 -7.93 1.12
CA VAL A 42 -1.20 -7.11 1.09
C VAL A 42 -2.05 -7.22 2.37
N GLU A 43 -1.79 -8.22 3.20
CA GLU A 43 -2.34 -8.27 4.56
C GLU A 43 -1.54 -7.39 5.53
N GLU A 44 -0.22 -7.35 5.39
CA GLU A 44 0.67 -6.56 6.24
C GLU A 44 0.65 -5.06 5.91
N ILE A 45 0.40 -4.69 4.65
CA ILE A 45 0.42 -3.30 4.21
C ILE A 45 -0.95 -2.82 3.73
N ASP A 46 -1.14 -1.51 3.87
CA ASP A 46 -2.38 -0.83 3.52
C ASP A 46 -2.24 -0.12 2.16
N MET A 47 -2.17 -0.92 1.09
CA MET A 47 -2.08 -0.42 -0.31
C MET A 47 -3.47 -0.30 -0.94
N SER A 48 -3.71 0.69 -1.79
CA SER A 48 -5.01 0.84 -2.45
C SER A 48 -5.17 -0.14 -3.63
N PRO A 49 -6.41 -0.53 -3.99
CA PRO A 49 -6.65 -1.35 -5.18
C PRO A 49 -6.15 -0.72 -6.48
N ALA A 50 -6.10 0.62 -6.55
CA ALA A 50 -5.59 1.35 -7.71
C ALA A 50 -4.08 1.19 -7.85
N ASP A 51 -3.32 1.29 -6.75
CA ASP A 51 -1.87 1.10 -6.76
C ASP A 51 -1.50 -0.34 -7.13
N VAL A 52 -2.27 -1.32 -6.62
CA VAL A 52 -2.10 -2.73 -6.99
C VAL A 52 -2.41 -2.94 -8.48
N ALA A 53 -3.52 -2.38 -8.97
CA ALA A 53 -3.89 -2.47 -10.38
C ALA A 53 -2.83 -1.84 -11.30
N GLU A 54 -2.27 -0.69 -10.92
CA GLU A 54 -1.19 -0.05 -11.67
C GLU A 54 -0.01 -1.00 -11.87
N ASN A 55 0.37 -1.72 -10.80
CA ASN A 55 1.47 -2.68 -10.85
C ASN A 55 1.17 -3.94 -11.65
N LEU A 56 -0.09 -4.36 -11.69
CA LEU A 56 -0.54 -5.51 -12.46
C LEU A 56 -0.78 -5.22 -13.93
N MET A 57 -1.00 -3.97 -14.32
CA MET A 57 -1.16 -3.60 -15.73
C MET A 57 0.18 -3.76 -16.48
N PRO A 58 0.21 -4.60 -17.53
CA PRO A 58 1.35 -4.67 -18.44
C PRO A 58 1.56 -3.32 -19.11
N LYS A 59 2.81 -2.87 -19.18
CA LYS A 59 3.21 -1.61 -19.84
C LYS A 59 3.51 -1.80 -21.32
N SER A 60 3.70 -3.04 -21.76
CA SER A 60 3.88 -3.42 -23.16
C SER A 60 3.37 -4.85 -23.38
N ASP A 61 3.10 -5.20 -24.64
CA ASP A 61 2.67 -6.55 -25.04
C ASP A 61 3.76 -7.63 -24.83
N GLU A 62 4.98 -7.21 -24.46
CA GLU A 62 6.12 -8.10 -24.18
C GLU A 62 6.30 -8.39 -22.68
N GLU A 63 5.57 -7.70 -21.79
CA GLU A 63 5.65 -7.96 -20.36
C GLU A 63 4.82 -9.18 -19.98
N ASP A 64 5.50 -10.23 -19.54
CA ASP A 64 4.85 -11.42 -18.99
C ASP A 64 4.17 -11.14 -17.64
N VAL A 65 3.19 -12.00 -17.31
CA VAL A 65 2.52 -12.04 -16.01
C VAL A 65 3.52 -12.05 -14.85
N GLU A 66 4.60 -12.81 -15.00
CA GLU A 66 5.70 -12.92 -14.03
C GLU A 66 6.33 -11.54 -13.74
N VAL A 67 6.52 -10.71 -14.77
CA VAL A 67 7.12 -9.37 -14.65
C VAL A 67 6.18 -8.44 -13.87
N CYS A 68 4.88 -8.49 -14.19
CA CYS A 68 3.86 -7.69 -13.51
C CYS A 68 3.75 -8.06 -12.01
N LEU A 69 3.75 -9.37 -11.69
CA LEU A 69 3.69 -9.85 -10.32
C LEU A 69 4.97 -9.53 -9.53
N LYS A 70 6.16 -9.70 -10.12
CA LYS A 70 7.43 -9.31 -9.48
C LYS A 70 7.49 -7.82 -9.17
N ARG A 71 6.96 -6.99 -10.09
CA ARG A 71 6.88 -5.55 -9.89
C ARG A 71 5.96 -5.20 -8.72
N LEU A 72 4.80 -5.83 -8.64
CA LEU A 72 3.90 -5.69 -7.50
C LEU A 72 4.59 -6.08 -6.18
N VAL A 73 5.21 -7.27 -6.10
CA VAL A 73 5.93 -7.73 -4.90
C VAL A 73 6.95 -6.70 -4.45
N LYS A 74 7.77 -6.20 -5.38
CA LYS A 74 8.78 -5.17 -5.07
C LYS A 74 8.15 -3.89 -4.51
N SER A 75 7.06 -3.41 -5.10
CA SER A 75 6.35 -2.23 -4.59
C SER A 75 5.76 -2.46 -3.19
N LEU A 76 5.23 -3.65 -2.92
CA LEU A 76 4.72 -4.02 -1.61
C LEU A 76 5.83 -4.07 -0.55
N GLU A 77 7.01 -4.61 -0.88
CA GLU A 77 8.18 -4.62 0.01
C GLU A 77 8.69 -3.21 0.33
N GLU A 78 8.77 -2.34 -0.69
CA GLU A 78 9.18 -0.94 -0.52
C GLU A 78 8.20 -0.17 0.39
N GLU A 79 6.90 -0.36 0.20
CA GLU A 79 5.87 0.27 1.02
C GLU A 79 5.89 -0.24 2.48
N LYS A 80 6.15 -1.54 2.68
CA LYS A 80 6.34 -2.13 4.00
C LYS A 80 7.50 -1.47 4.76
N ASP A 81 8.64 -1.27 4.10
CA ASP A 81 9.80 -0.62 4.72
C ASP A 81 9.54 0.86 5.01
N ASN A 82 8.86 1.56 4.09
CA ASN A 82 8.44 2.94 4.30
C ASN A 82 7.47 3.10 5.48
N SER A 83 6.45 2.23 5.56
CA SER A 83 5.48 2.23 6.66
C SER A 83 6.14 2.06 8.03
N ARG A 84 7.15 1.18 8.12
CA ARG A 84 7.95 1.00 9.36
C ARG A 84 8.73 2.28 9.72
N LYS A 85 9.40 2.90 8.75
CA LYS A 85 10.16 4.15 8.98
C LYS A 85 9.26 5.30 9.41
N LEU A 86 8.09 5.45 8.77
CA LEU A 86 7.11 6.47 9.11
C LEU A 86 6.58 6.31 10.53
N ALA A 87 6.32 5.07 10.97
CA ALA A 87 5.88 4.80 12.34
C ALA A 87 6.94 5.22 13.39
N GLU A 88 8.22 4.91 13.15
CA GLU A 88 9.32 5.30 14.05
C GLU A 88 9.50 6.83 14.12
N GLU A 89 9.38 7.54 12.99
CA GLU A 89 9.48 9.00 12.96
C GLU A 89 8.29 9.69 13.66
N GLU A 90 7.07 9.18 13.44
CA GLU A 90 5.86 9.68 14.10
C GLU A 90 5.94 9.52 15.63
N GLU A 91 6.46 8.40 16.11
CA GLU A 91 6.63 8.16 17.55
C GLU A 91 7.62 9.16 18.18
N LYS A 92 8.76 9.40 17.51
CA LYS A 92 9.73 10.44 17.95
C LYS A 92 9.13 11.84 17.95
N LYS A 93 8.40 12.22 16.89
CA LYS A 93 7.75 13.54 16.80
C LYS A 93 6.68 13.74 17.88
N LYS A 94 5.91 12.69 18.20
CA LYS A 94 4.91 12.74 19.29
C LYS A 94 5.57 12.93 20.65
N ALA A 95 6.62 12.15 20.96
CA ALA A 95 7.36 12.27 22.21
C ALA A 95 7.99 13.67 22.39
N GLU A 96 8.57 14.25 21.33
CA GLU A 96 9.14 15.60 21.38
C GLU A 96 8.05 16.70 21.51
N GLY A 97 6.92 16.54 20.84
CA GLY A 97 5.79 17.46 20.91
C GLY A 97 5.10 17.47 22.28
N GLU A 98 5.08 16.34 22.98
CA GLU A 98 4.53 16.20 24.33
C GLU A 98 5.48 16.79 25.38
N ALA A 99 6.79 16.52 25.27
CA ALA A 99 7.82 17.11 26.12
C ALA A 99 7.86 18.65 26.03
N ARG A 100 7.60 19.22 24.85
CA ARG A 100 7.49 20.69 24.67
C ARG A 100 6.20 21.29 25.23
N ARG A 101 5.10 20.52 25.30
CA ARG A 101 3.82 20.98 25.87
C ARG A 101 3.84 21.01 27.39
N ASN A 102 4.39 19.99 28.05
CA ASN A 102 4.49 19.97 29.51
C ASN A 102 5.36 21.10 30.08
N LYS A 103 6.41 21.53 29.36
CA LYS A 103 7.27 22.64 29.81
C LYS A 103 6.61 24.03 29.75
N LYS A 104 5.50 24.18 29.03
CA LYS A 104 4.75 25.44 28.92
C LYS A 104 3.58 25.56 29.89
N ALA A 105 3.21 24.49 30.58
CA ALA A 105 2.11 24.48 31.55
C ALA A 105 2.56 24.80 32.99
N ASP A 106 3.87 24.93 33.23
CA ASP A 106 4.49 25.18 34.54
C ASP A 106 5.04 26.63 34.67
N GLN A 107 4.64 27.54 33.77
CA GLN A 107 4.96 28.99 33.81
C GLN A 107 3.69 29.84 33.91
#